data_AF-A0A353T2F8-F1
#
_entry.id   AF-A0A353T2F8-F1
#
_cell.length_a   1.000
_cell.length_b   1.000
_cell.length_c   1.000
_cell.angle_alpha   90.00
_cell.angle_beta   90.00
_cell.angle_gamma   90.00
#
_symmetry.space_group_name_H-M   'P 1'
#
loop_
_entity.id
_entity.type
_entity.pdbx_description
1 polymer ?
#
loop_
_entity_poly.entity_id
_entity_poly.type
_entity_poly.pdbx_seq_one_letter_code
_entity_poly.pdbx_strand_id
1 'polypeptide(L)'
;MSKKLYERIRTQLKEMKNDGTYKEYRYLESPMSAHTRIEDKGDVLVLCSNNYLGLSDKEELIQSGIQALQKYGAGGASVRFICGTYDIHRDLENKVAGFLGTEAALTYSSCWSANTAVIPALLQPGDTVISDALNHASIVDG
;
A
#
# COMPACT_ATOMS: atom_id res chain seq x y z
N MET A 1 -34.67 -4.17 -2.43
CA MET A 1 -33.40 -3.85 -1.73
C MET A 1 -32.62 -2.69 -2.34
N SER A 2 -32.60 -2.51 -3.66
CA SER A 2 -31.81 -1.44 -4.34
C SER A 2 -32.15 0.00 -3.92
N LYS A 3 -33.42 0.44 -3.92
CA LYS A 3 -33.78 1.85 -3.66
C LYS A 3 -33.35 2.39 -2.29
N LYS A 4 -33.62 1.65 -1.21
CA LYS A 4 -33.25 2.05 0.17
C LYS A 4 -31.74 2.16 0.36
N LEU A 5 -30.95 1.30 -0.28
CA LEU A 5 -29.49 1.38 -0.24
C LEU A 5 -29.00 2.66 -0.93
N TYR A 6 -29.49 2.95 -2.14
CA TYR A 6 -29.13 4.17 -2.86
C TYR A 6 -29.56 5.43 -2.14
N GLU A 7 -30.73 5.45 -1.52
CA GLU A 7 -31.20 6.57 -0.68
C GLU A 7 -30.24 6.80 0.49
N ARG A 8 -29.88 5.74 1.24
CA ARG A 8 -28.92 5.85 2.34
C ARG A 8 -27.56 6.37 1.89
N ILE A 9 -26.99 5.83 0.81
CA ILE A 9 -25.69 6.26 0.27
C ILE A 9 -25.76 7.75 -0.13
N ARG A 10 -26.83 8.18 -0.81
CA ARG A 10 -26.98 9.58 -1.21
C ARG A 10 -27.07 10.52 -0.01
N THR A 11 -27.81 10.13 1.02
CA THR A 11 -27.90 10.90 2.26
C THR A 11 -26.52 11.03 2.91
N GLN A 12 -25.80 9.94 3.08
CA GLN A 12 -24.44 9.95 3.66
C GLN A 12 -23.46 10.79 2.85
N LEU A 13 -23.49 10.69 1.52
CA LEU A 13 -22.64 11.51 0.66
C LEU A 13 -22.96 13.00 0.78
N LYS A 14 -24.24 13.36 0.95
CA LYS A 14 -24.66 14.74 1.17
C LYS A 14 -24.18 15.26 2.52
N GLU A 15 -24.29 14.44 3.57
CA GLU A 15 -23.77 14.74 4.90
C GLU A 15 -22.26 14.97 4.86
N MET A 16 -21.47 14.06 4.27
CA MET A 16 -20.02 14.24 4.12
C MET A 16 -19.64 15.52 3.37
N LYS A 17 -20.42 15.91 2.36
CA LYS A 17 -20.20 17.17 1.63
C LYS A 17 -20.51 18.39 2.49
N ASN A 18 -21.62 18.36 3.23
CA ASN A 18 -21.99 19.43 4.16
C ASN A 18 -20.95 19.58 5.28
N ASP A 19 -20.40 18.47 5.76
CA ASP A 19 -19.43 18.41 6.86
C ASP A 19 -17.98 18.66 6.39
N GLY A 20 -17.74 18.82 5.09
CA GLY A 20 -16.40 19.03 4.53
C GLY A 20 -15.46 17.82 4.64
N THR A 21 -15.99 16.63 4.90
CA THR A 21 -15.22 15.36 4.99
C THR A 21 -15.22 14.56 3.69
N TYR A 22 -16.01 14.99 2.70
CA TYR A 22 -16.01 14.42 1.37
C TYR A 22 -14.67 14.68 0.67
N LYS A 23 -13.99 13.61 0.26
CA LYS A 23 -12.67 13.67 -0.39
C LYS A 23 -12.83 13.67 -1.90
N GLU A 24 -12.14 14.59 -2.55
CA GLU A 24 -12.04 14.66 -4.01
C GLU A 24 -10.63 14.28 -4.45
N TYR A 25 -10.52 13.56 -5.56
CA TYR A 25 -9.23 13.22 -6.13
C TYR A 25 -8.61 14.42 -6.83
N ARG A 26 -7.28 14.45 -6.82
CA ARG A 26 -6.46 15.31 -7.67
C ARG A 26 -5.65 14.42 -8.58
N TYR A 27 -5.59 14.76 -9.86
CA TYR A 27 -4.93 13.96 -10.87
C TYR A 27 -3.53 14.54 -11.15
N LEU A 28 -2.52 13.69 -11.01
CA LEU A 28 -1.13 14.00 -11.33
C LEU A 28 -0.86 13.72 -12.82
N GLU A 29 -0.19 14.64 -13.51
CA GLU A 29 0.16 14.52 -14.94
C GLU A 29 1.66 14.23 -15.16
N SER A 30 2.44 14.15 -14.08
CA SER A 30 3.87 13.85 -14.11
C SER A 30 4.24 12.87 -12.99
N PRO A 31 5.43 12.24 -13.03
CA PRO A 31 5.90 11.41 -11.93
C PRO A 31 5.87 12.13 -10.56
N MET A 32 5.81 11.33 -9.50
CA MET A 32 5.88 11.84 -8.13
C MET A 32 7.31 12.28 -7.81
N SER A 33 7.48 13.56 -7.49
CA SER A 33 8.73 14.18 -7.06
C SER A 33 8.44 15.37 -6.13
N ALA A 34 9.48 16.08 -5.67
CA ALA A 34 9.30 17.29 -4.87
C ALA A 34 8.46 18.33 -5.63
N HIS A 35 8.66 18.45 -6.94
CA HIS A 35 7.79 19.22 -7.83
C HIS A 35 7.05 18.28 -8.77
N THR A 36 5.77 18.52 -8.99
CA THR A 36 4.92 17.72 -9.89
C THR A 36 3.87 18.62 -10.53
N ARG A 37 3.17 18.10 -11.54
CA ARG A 37 2.09 18.78 -12.23
C ARG A 37 0.73 18.16 -11.91
N ILE A 38 -0.23 18.99 -11.53
CA ILE A 38 -1.63 18.60 -11.29
C ILE A 38 -2.51 19.23 -12.38
N GLU A 39 -3.41 18.43 -12.96
CA GLU A 39 -4.32 18.80 -14.07
C GLU A 39 -4.87 20.23 -13.97
N ASP A 40 -5.50 20.59 -12.83
CA ASP A 40 -6.12 21.91 -12.62
C ASP A 40 -5.24 22.96 -11.92
N LYS A 41 -3.98 22.66 -11.63
CA LYS A 41 -3.09 23.55 -10.84
C LYS A 41 -1.76 23.87 -11.51
N GLY A 42 -1.37 23.12 -12.55
CA GLY A 42 -0.04 23.23 -13.14
C GLY A 42 1.03 22.73 -12.18
N ASP A 43 2.21 23.37 -12.21
CA ASP A 43 3.37 22.97 -11.41
C ASP A 43 3.20 23.36 -9.94
N VAL A 44 3.43 22.39 -9.05
CA VAL A 44 3.27 22.54 -7.60
C VAL A 44 4.41 21.88 -6.83
N LEU A 45 4.69 22.39 -5.63
CA LEU A 45 5.54 21.74 -4.62
C LEU A 45 4.70 20.74 -3.82
N VAL A 46 5.16 19.48 -3.72
CA VAL A 46 4.48 18.40 -3.00
C VAL A 46 4.99 18.31 -1.57
N LEU A 47 4.13 18.61 -0.60
CA LEU A 47 4.42 18.51 0.85
C LEU A 47 3.56 17.46 1.56
N CYS A 48 2.95 16.53 0.81
CA CYS A 48 1.99 15.55 1.32
C CYS A 48 2.21 14.12 0.81
N SER A 49 3.42 13.80 0.34
CA SER A 49 3.77 12.46 -0.13
C SER A 49 4.54 11.67 0.93
N ASN A 50 4.58 10.35 0.75
CA ASN A 50 5.43 9.44 1.52
C ASN A 50 6.77 9.16 0.80
N ASN A 51 7.15 9.98 -0.18
CA ASN A 51 8.37 9.81 -0.96
C ASN A 51 9.59 10.40 -0.24
N TYR A 52 9.84 9.96 1.00
CA TYR A 52 10.81 10.58 1.91
C TYR A 52 12.23 10.68 1.35
N LEU A 53 12.65 9.68 0.57
CA LEU A 53 13.99 9.59 0.00
C LEU A 53 14.06 10.02 -1.48
N GLY A 54 12.95 10.49 -2.06
CA GLY A 54 12.92 10.90 -3.48
C GLY A 54 13.10 9.74 -4.47
N LEU A 55 12.75 8.51 -4.08
CA LEU A 55 13.03 7.31 -4.87
C LEU A 55 11.94 6.96 -5.89
N SER A 56 10.73 7.50 -5.76
CA SER A 56 9.59 7.10 -6.62
C SER A 56 9.78 7.32 -8.12
N ASP A 57 10.68 8.23 -8.52
CA ASP A 57 11.00 8.55 -9.92
C ASP A 57 12.51 8.44 -10.21
N LYS A 58 13.23 7.62 -9.43
CA LYS A 58 14.67 7.43 -9.64
C LYS A 58 14.91 6.56 -10.87
N GLU A 59 15.61 7.10 -11.86
CA GLU A 59 15.93 6.41 -13.14
C GLU A 59 16.46 4.99 -12.94
N GLU A 60 17.41 4.80 -12.02
CA GLU A 60 17.99 3.49 -11.70
C GLU A 60 16.94 2.45 -11.26
N LEU A 61 15.92 2.87 -10.49
CA LEU A 61 14.85 2.00 -10.02
C LEU A 61 13.85 1.70 -11.14
N ILE A 62 13.54 2.68 -11.98
CA ILE A 62 12.69 2.50 -13.16
C ILE A 62 13.31 1.45 -14.08
N GLN A 63 14.60 1.59 -14.41
CA GLN A 63 15.31 0.63 -15.26
C GLN A 63 15.38 -0.76 -14.64
N SER A 64 15.61 -0.85 -13.32
CA SER A 64 15.58 -2.14 -12.60
C SER A 64 14.20 -2.81 -12.68
N GLY A 65 13.11 -2.02 -12.57
CA GLY A 65 11.75 -2.50 -12.73
C GLY A 65 11.46 -3.02 -14.14
N ILE A 66 11.91 -2.31 -15.18
CA ILE A 66 11.78 -2.73 -16.58
C ILE A 66 12.50 -4.07 -16.81
N GLN A 67 13.73 -4.21 -16.30
CA GLN A 67 14.50 -5.46 -16.41
C GLN A 67 13.81 -6.62 -15.69
N ALA A 68 13.24 -6.38 -14.51
CA ALA A 68 12.48 -7.40 -13.79
C ALA A 68 11.24 -7.86 -14.58
N LEU A 69 10.50 -6.93 -15.19
CA LEU A 69 9.35 -7.25 -16.04
C LEU A 69 9.75 -8.09 -17.26
N GLN A 70 10.90 -7.79 -17.88
CA GLN A 70 11.44 -8.58 -19.00
C GLN A 70 11.85 -9.99 -18.56
N LYS A 71 12.43 -10.15 -17.37
CA LYS A 71 12.89 -11.45 -16.86
C LYS A 71 11.75 -12.33 -16.34
N TYR A 72 10.81 -11.75 -15.60
CA TYR A 72 9.80 -12.51 -14.82
C TYR A 72 8.39 -12.43 -15.39
N GLY A 73 8.14 -11.53 -16.34
CA GLY A 73 6.81 -11.23 -16.86
C GLY A 73 6.04 -10.26 -15.98
N ALA A 74 4.80 -9.95 -16.40
CA ALA A 74 3.97 -8.92 -15.75
C ALA A 74 3.34 -9.36 -14.42
N GLY A 75 3.31 -10.64 -14.11
CA GLY A 75 2.74 -11.15 -12.85
C GLY A 75 2.75 -12.68 -12.77
N GLY A 76 2.58 -13.20 -11.55
CA GLY A 76 2.66 -14.64 -11.27
C GLY A 76 1.35 -15.42 -11.36
N ALA A 77 0.20 -14.76 -11.42
CA ALA A 77 -1.13 -15.37 -11.52
C ALA A 77 -1.41 -16.52 -10.51
N SER A 78 -0.69 -16.55 -9.39
CA SER A 78 -0.71 -17.62 -8.40
C SER A 78 -0.22 -17.12 -7.05
N VAL A 79 -0.65 -17.78 -5.97
CA VAL A 79 -0.14 -17.55 -4.62
C VAL A 79 1.21 -18.23 -4.41
N ARG A 80 1.95 -17.80 -3.38
CA ARG A 80 3.33 -18.22 -3.11
C ARG A 80 3.52 -19.75 -3.08
N PHE A 81 2.66 -20.48 -2.37
CA PHE A 81 2.85 -21.92 -2.14
C PHE A 81 2.46 -22.82 -3.31
N ILE A 82 1.71 -22.31 -4.31
CA ILE A 82 1.27 -23.12 -5.45
C ILE A 82 2.33 -23.04 -6.56
N CYS A 83 2.43 -21.88 -7.23
CA CYS A 83 3.43 -21.64 -8.27
C CYS A 83 3.78 -20.16 -8.44
N GLY A 84 3.51 -19.32 -7.43
CA GLY A 84 3.75 -17.88 -7.46
C GLY A 84 5.07 -17.42 -6.80
N THR A 85 6.01 -18.33 -6.51
CA THR A 85 7.28 -17.97 -5.87
C THR A 85 8.43 -17.95 -6.87
N TYR A 86 8.96 -16.76 -7.14
CA TYR A 86 10.13 -16.52 -7.98
C TYR A 86 11.40 -16.41 -7.14
N ASP A 87 12.57 -16.61 -7.76
CA ASP A 87 13.88 -16.43 -7.12
C ASP A 87 14.04 -15.01 -6.51
N ILE A 88 13.55 -13.98 -7.19
CA ILE A 88 13.60 -12.59 -6.71
C ILE A 88 12.83 -12.36 -5.41
N HIS A 89 11.77 -13.14 -5.12
CA HIS A 89 11.09 -13.04 -3.83
C HIS A 89 12.01 -13.44 -2.69
N ARG A 90 12.70 -14.57 -2.84
CA ARG A 90 13.67 -15.05 -1.84
C ARG A 90 14.83 -14.07 -1.70
N ASP A 91 15.35 -13.53 -2.80
CA ASP A 91 16.44 -12.57 -2.76
C ASP A 91 16.03 -11.28 -2.03
N LEU A 92 14.81 -10.80 -2.26
CA LEU A 92 14.24 -9.65 -1.53
C LEU A 92 14.08 -9.97 -0.04
N GLU A 93 13.48 -11.11 0.30
CA GLU A 93 13.26 -11.54 1.69
C GLU A 93 14.58 -11.64 2.46
N ASN A 94 15.61 -12.24 1.86
CA ASN A 94 16.95 -12.32 2.47
C ASN A 94 17.58 -10.94 2.68
N LYS A 95 17.46 -10.03 1.69
CA LYS A 95 17.97 -8.66 1.81
C LYS A 95 17.25 -7.87 2.89
N VAL A 96 15.93 -8.00 3.00
CA VAL A 96 15.13 -7.34 4.03
C VAL A 96 15.50 -7.87 5.42
N ALA A 97 15.60 -9.19 5.58
CA ALA A 97 16.03 -9.80 6.84
C ALA A 97 17.43 -9.32 7.26
N GLY A 98 18.38 -9.30 6.33
CA GLY A 98 19.73 -8.79 6.58
C GLY A 98 19.78 -7.29 6.90
N PHE A 99 18.95 -6.48 6.24
CA PHE A 99 18.86 -5.04 6.50
C PHE A 99 18.26 -4.73 7.88
N LEU A 100 17.23 -5.47 8.31
CA LEU A 100 16.56 -5.28 9.59
C LEU A 100 17.22 -6.04 10.75
N GLY A 101 18.15 -6.96 10.46
CA GLY A 101 18.79 -7.80 11.48
C GLY A 101 17.86 -8.88 12.07
N THR A 102 16.90 -9.38 11.28
CA THR A 102 15.98 -10.45 11.69
C THR A 102 16.37 -11.80 11.11
N GLU A 103 15.87 -12.89 11.70
CA GLU A 103 16.17 -14.26 11.25
C GLU A 103 15.61 -14.56 9.85
N ALA A 104 14.46 -13.99 9.53
CA ALA A 104 13.78 -14.15 8.26
C ALA A 104 12.89 -12.93 7.95
N ALA A 105 12.41 -12.85 6.70
CA ALA A 105 11.37 -11.93 6.28
C ALA A 105 10.40 -12.64 5.31
N LEU A 106 9.16 -12.17 5.26
CA LEU A 106 8.13 -12.65 4.34
C LEU A 106 7.47 -11.46 3.64
N THR A 107 7.44 -11.48 2.31
CA THR A 107 6.82 -10.39 1.53
C THR A 107 5.32 -10.54 1.42
N TYR A 108 4.59 -9.43 1.58
CA TYR A 108 3.18 -9.27 1.26
C TYR A 108 3.02 -8.19 0.18
N SER A 109 1.87 -8.17 -0.51
CA SER A 109 1.58 -7.14 -1.53
C SER A 109 1.44 -5.73 -0.94
N SER A 110 1.12 -5.62 0.35
CA SER A 110 1.07 -4.36 1.09
C SER A 110 1.32 -4.58 2.58
N CYS A 111 1.71 -3.52 3.29
CA CYS A 111 1.81 -3.56 4.76
C CYS A 111 0.44 -3.76 5.43
N TRP A 112 -0.65 -3.31 4.79
CA TRP A 112 -2.00 -3.61 5.29
C TRP A 112 -2.24 -5.12 5.35
N SER A 113 -1.93 -5.83 4.26
CA SER A 113 -2.06 -7.28 4.18
C SER A 113 -1.16 -8.01 5.19
N ALA A 114 0.05 -7.51 5.42
CA ALA A 114 0.96 -8.07 6.41
C ALA A 114 0.38 -7.94 7.84
N ASN A 115 -0.10 -6.75 8.22
CA ASN A 115 -0.70 -6.51 9.54
C ASN A 115 -1.97 -7.35 9.75
N THR A 116 -2.85 -7.43 8.75
CA THR A 116 -4.05 -8.27 8.86
C THR A 116 -3.78 -9.77 8.85
N ALA A 117 -2.58 -10.19 8.43
CA ALA A 117 -2.20 -11.61 8.40
C ALA A 117 -1.46 -12.03 9.68
N VAL A 118 -0.66 -11.15 10.28
CA VAL A 118 0.28 -11.53 11.35
C VAL A 118 -0.44 -11.87 12.66
N ILE A 119 -1.43 -11.08 13.06
CA ILE A 119 -2.16 -11.25 14.32
C ILE A 119 -2.92 -12.59 14.36
N PRO A 120 -3.81 -12.91 13.39
CA PRO A 120 -4.51 -14.19 13.39
C PRO A 120 -3.61 -15.41 13.11
N ALA A 121 -2.42 -15.21 12.53
CA ALA A 121 -1.47 -16.30 12.31
C ALA A 121 -0.71 -16.71 13.59
N LEU A 122 -0.56 -15.79 14.55
CA LEU A 122 0.22 -16.01 15.76
C LEU A 122 -0.64 -16.27 17.00
N LEU A 123 -1.80 -15.64 17.11
CA LEU A 123 -2.61 -15.65 18.33
C LEU A 123 -3.74 -16.66 18.30
N GLN A 124 -4.16 -17.10 19.49
CA GLN A 124 -5.24 -18.05 19.73
C GLN A 124 -6.28 -17.49 20.71
N PRO A 125 -7.48 -18.10 20.79
CA PRO A 125 -8.46 -17.75 21.82
C PRO A 125 -7.85 -17.87 23.23
N GLY A 126 -7.81 -16.75 23.95
CA GLY A 126 -7.20 -16.66 25.29
C GLY A 126 -5.97 -15.75 25.34
N ASP A 127 -5.37 -15.42 24.20
CA ASP A 127 -4.29 -14.44 24.11
C ASP A 127 -4.83 -13.01 24.21
N THR A 128 -3.95 -12.05 24.54
CA THR A 128 -4.29 -10.63 24.67
C THR A 128 -3.34 -9.76 23.85
N VAL A 129 -3.90 -8.82 23.08
CA VAL A 129 -3.16 -7.79 22.36
C VAL A 129 -3.30 -6.45 23.09
N ILE A 130 -2.17 -5.82 23.40
CA ILE A 130 -2.14 -4.44 23.91
C ILE A 130 -1.77 -3.55 22.72
N SER A 131 -2.70 -2.72 22.27
CA SER A 131 -2.52 -1.83 21.12
C SER A 131 -2.50 -0.38 21.59
N ASP A 132 -1.59 0.42 21.02
CA ASP A 132 -1.61 1.87 21.17
C ASP A 132 -2.88 2.45 20.53
N ALA A 133 -3.42 3.52 21.13
CA ALA A 133 -4.65 4.17 20.69
C ALA A 133 -4.55 4.84 19.31
N LEU A 134 -3.33 5.17 18.86
CA LEU A 134 -3.05 5.81 17.57
C LEU A 134 -2.42 4.85 16.55
N ASN A 135 -2.46 3.53 16.83
CA ASN A 135 -2.00 2.54 15.87
C ASN A 135 -2.71 2.70 14.52
N HIS A 136 -1.96 2.45 13.45
CA HIS A 136 -2.48 2.53 12.10
C HIS A 136 -3.70 1.61 11.92
N ALA A 137 -4.69 2.05 11.15
CA ALA A 137 -5.95 1.33 10.95
C ALA A 137 -5.75 -0.14 10.54
N SER A 138 -4.71 -0.47 9.77
CA SER A 138 -4.43 -1.87 9.39
C SER A 138 -4.08 -2.80 10.56
N ILE A 139 -3.56 -2.26 11.67
CA ILE A 139 -3.29 -3.04 12.89
C ILE A 139 -4.59 -3.21 13.68
N VAL A 140 -5.49 -2.22 13.62
CA VAL A 140 -6.81 -2.32 14.25
C VAL A 140 -7.71 -3.29 13.50
N ASP A 141 -7.60 -3.31 12.17
CA ASP A 141 -8.31 -4.25 11.29
C ASP A 141 -7.75 -5.68 11.34
N GLY A 142 -6.51 -5.85 11.81
CA GLY A 142 -5.77 -7.11 11.81
C GLY A 142 -5.80 -7.82 13.15
#